data_AF-A0A369ARY3-F1
#
_entry.id   AF-A0A369ARY3-F1
#
_cell.length_a   1.000
_cell.length_b   1.000
_cell.length_c   1.000
_cell.angle_alpha   90.00
_cell.angle_beta   90.00
_cell.angle_gamma   90.00
#
_symmetry.space_group_name_H-M   'P 1'
#
loop_
_entity.id
_entity.type
_entity.pdbx_description
1 polymer ?
#
loop_
_entity_poly.entity_id
_entity_poly.type
_entity_poly.pdbx_seq_one_letter_code
_entity_poly.pdbx_strand_id
1 'polypeptide(L)'
;MKKFWCTGAASLAGFGLVIAHAQPATGGSIYTCIDAQGRRITSDRPIAECLDREQRELGPTGVTRRKIGPSLTEQERAALEAQRRKEAEEQSRILEERRRDRALLARYPNQAAHDAERAQALTQVNEVIAIAQRRLRELQQERKALDREMEFYQKDPSKAPAKLRRQIAENQDEMAAQLRFIADREEEKRRIHQRFDAELAHLRQLWDSQRPPPAVAAPAQTPLPVNGPPATLR
;
A
#
# COMPACT_ATOMS: atom_id res chain seq x y z
N MET A 1 -20.83 -29.13 11.54
CA MET A 1 -21.34 -29.33 12.91
C MET A 1 -21.77 -27.98 13.46
N LYS A 2 -23.08 -27.72 13.51
CA LYS A 2 -23.67 -26.45 13.95
C LYS A 2 -23.98 -26.53 15.45
N LYS A 3 -23.44 -25.62 16.26
CA LYS A 3 -23.78 -25.52 17.69
C LYS A 3 -24.78 -24.36 17.87
N PHE A 4 -26.04 -24.76 18.08
CA PHE A 4 -27.07 -23.96 18.74
C PHE A 4 -26.66 -23.69 20.18
N TRP A 5 -26.89 -22.49 20.71
CA TRP A 5 -27.09 -22.28 22.15
C TRP A 5 -28.32 -21.40 22.36
N CYS A 6 -29.21 -21.90 23.23
CA CYS A 6 -30.51 -21.36 23.58
C CYS A 6 -30.40 -20.37 24.76
N THR A 7 -31.25 -19.35 24.68
CA THR A 7 -32.09 -18.74 25.74
C THR A 7 -31.54 -18.51 27.15
N GLY A 8 -31.61 -17.26 27.59
CA GLY A 8 -31.71 -16.89 29.00
C GLY A 8 -32.37 -15.52 29.14
N ALA A 9 -33.69 -15.50 29.33
CA ALA A 9 -34.46 -14.31 29.68
C ALA A 9 -34.45 -14.14 31.21
N ALA A 10 -34.14 -12.95 31.70
CA ALA A 10 -34.36 -12.55 33.09
C ALA A 10 -34.94 -11.13 33.10
N SER A 11 -36.23 -11.03 33.40
CA SER A 11 -36.91 -9.79 33.77
C SER A 11 -36.55 -9.42 35.22
N LEU A 12 -36.12 -8.19 35.43
CA LEU A 12 -36.11 -7.55 36.74
C LEU A 12 -36.93 -6.26 36.66
N ALA A 13 -38.02 -6.26 37.42
CA ALA A 13 -38.90 -5.14 37.64
C ALA A 13 -38.34 -4.22 38.74
N GLY A 14 -38.60 -2.92 38.59
CA GLY A 14 -38.73 -1.98 39.71
C GLY A 14 -37.46 -1.25 40.15
N PHE A 15 -37.33 0.01 39.75
CA PHE A 15 -37.43 1.18 40.64
C PHE A 15 -37.34 2.45 39.77
N GLY A 16 -38.48 3.12 39.59
CA GLY A 16 -38.57 4.39 38.90
C GLY A 16 -37.95 5.49 39.76
N LEU A 17 -36.67 5.77 39.53
CA LEU A 17 -36.01 6.96 40.07
C LEU A 17 -36.38 8.15 39.16
N VAL A 18 -37.31 8.99 39.62
CA VAL A 18 -37.58 10.28 38.98
C VAL A 18 -36.38 11.19 39.27
N ILE A 19 -35.42 11.20 38.35
CA ILE A 19 -34.34 12.18 38.33
C ILE A 19 -34.95 13.49 37.79
N ALA A 20 -35.28 14.40 38.70
CA ALA A 20 -35.58 15.78 38.36
C ALA A 20 -34.35 16.39 37.67
N HIS A 21 -34.39 16.47 36.34
CA HIS A 21 -33.41 17.21 35.56
C HIS A 21 -33.65 18.70 35.84
N ALA A 22 -32.86 19.30 36.72
CA ALA A 22 -32.72 20.74 36.77
C ALA A 22 -32.29 21.20 35.37
N GLN A 23 -33.19 21.85 34.65
CA GLN A 23 -32.82 22.50 33.40
C GLN A 23 -31.75 23.54 33.74
N PRO A 24 -30.56 23.51 33.11
CA PRO A 24 -29.63 24.60 33.28
C PRO A 24 -30.37 25.86 32.87
N ALA A 25 -30.51 26.80 33.82
CA ALA A 25 -31.02 28.13 33.51
C ALA A 25 -30.08 28.70 32.44
N THR A 26 -30.53 28.72 31.18
CA THR A 26 -29.86 29.42 30.11
C THR A 26 -30.03 30.91 30.43
N GLY A 27 -29.14 31.44 31.27
CA GLY A 27 -29.01 32.88 31.45
C GLY A 27 -28.80 33.49 30.06
N GLY A 28 -29.81 34.21 29.57
CA GLY A 28 -29.86 34.69 28.20
C GLY A 28 -28.59 35.47 27.85
N SER A 29 -27.90 35.05 26.80
CA SER A 29 -26.81 35.80 26.23
C SER A 29 -27.34 36.72 25.13
N ILE A 30 -26.90 37.97 25.16
CA ILE A 30 -27.30 38.98 24.18
C ILE A 30 -26.18 39.12 23.15
N TYR A 31 -26.48 38.87 21.89
CA TYR A 31 -25.57 39.04 20.76
C TYR A 31 -25.65 40.46 20.23
N THR A 32 -24.50 41.09 19.98
CA THR A 32 -24.43 42.42 19.37
C THR A 32 -23.40 42.48 18.26
N CYS A 33 -23.74 43.17 17.17
CA CYS A 33 -22.85 43.41 16.03
C CYS A 33 -23.19 44.76 15.36
N ILE A 34 -22.36 45.18 14.41
CA ILE A 34 -22.56 46.37 13.58
C ILE A 34 -22.78 45.92 12.13
N ASP A 35 -23.92 46.27 11.54
CA ASP A 35 -24.27 45.91 10.16
C ASP A 35 -23.41 46.65 9.11
N ALA A 36 -23.59 46.34 7.83
CA ALA A 36 -22.83 46.99 6.74
C ALA A 36 -23.11 48.50 6.61
N GLN A 37 -24.22 48.97 7.18
CA GLN A 37 -24.67 50.36 7.18
C GLN A 37 -24.22 51.11 8.45
N GLY A 38 -23.46 50.47 9.33
CA GLY A 38 -22.95 51.07 10.56
C GLY A 38 -23.93 51.09 11.73
N ARG A 39 -25.08 50.41 11.62
CA ARG A 39 -26.10 50.33 12.68
C ARG A 39 -25.82 49.16 13.62
N ARG A 40 -26.06 49.38 14.92
CA ARG A 40 -25.88 48.35 15.94
C ARG A 40 -27.13 47.46 16.03
N ILE A 41 -26.96 46.17 15.75
CA ILE A 41 -27.99 45.15 15.92
C ILE A 41 -27.75 44.43 17.25
N THR A 42 -28.83 44.17 17.99
CA THR A 42 -28.82 43.45 19.27
C THR A 42 -29.92 42.40 19.24
N SER A 43 -29.63 41.18 19.67
CA SER A 43 -30.56 40.05 19.59
C SER A 43 -30.24 39.01 20.65
N ASP A 44 -31.26 38.35 21.21
CA ASP A 44 -31.09 37.25 22.18
C ASP A 44 -30.64 35.92 21.52
N ARG A 45 -30.48 35.93 20.18
CA ARG A 45 -29.99 34.82 19.34
C ARG A 45 -28.90 35.31 18.38
N PRO A 46 -28.02 34.42 17.87
CA PRO A 46 -27.01 34.77 16.86
C PRO A 46 -27.59 35.53 15.67
N ILE A 47 -26.92 36.61 15.25
CA ILE A 47 -27.45 37.55 14.26
C ILE A 47 -27.04 37.08 12.86
N ALA A 48 -28.00 36.60 12.06
CA ALA A 48 -27.72 36.07 10.73
C ALA A 48 -27.09 37.11 9.77
N GLU A 49 -27.51 38.38 9.88
CA GLU A 49 -27.01 39.51 9.07
C GLU A 49 -25.53 39.85 9.35
N CYS A 50 -24.98 39.35 10.45
CA CYS A 50 -23.60 39.60 10.87
C CYS A 50 -22.74 38.33 10.86
N LEU A 51 -23.12 37.29 10.11
CA LEU A 51 -22.33 36.05 10.00
C LEU A 51 -20.98 36.27 9.28
N ASP A 52 -20.88 37.36 8.51
CA ASP A 52 -19.70 37.82 7.77
C ASP A 52 -18.72 38.65 8.62
N ARG A 53 -19.03 38.92 9.90
CA ARG A 53 -18.29 39.87 10.76
C ARG A 53 -18.22 39.43 12.23
N GLU A 54 -17.44 40.14 13.04
CA GLU A 54 -17.34 39.87 14.49
C GLU A 54 -18.65 40.20 15.23
N GLN A 55 -19.23 39.22 15.92
CA GLN A 55 -20.32 39.39 16.87
C GLN A 55 -19.81 39.26 18.30
N ARG A 56 -20.34 40.05 19.23
CA ARG A 56 -20.02 39.94 20.65
C ARG A 56 -21.19 39.31 21.39
N GLU A 57 -20.91 38.23 22.11
CA GLU A 57 -21.84 37.59 23.03
C GLU A 57 -21.66 38.24 24.41
N LEU A 58 -22.69 38.95 24.87
CA LEU A 58 -22.74 39.61 26.18
C LEU A 58 -23.45 38.71 27.20
N GLY A 59 -22.93 38.63 28.41
CA GLY A 59 -23.60 37.97 29.52
C GLY A 59 -24.75 38.81 30.10
N PRO A 60 -25.51 38.27 31.07
CA PRO A 60 -26.63 38.97 31.70
C PRO A 60 -26.25 40.31 32.37
N THR A 61 -24.98 40.48 32.73
CA THR A 61 -24.41 41.71 33.32
C THR A 61 -23.88 42.70 32.29
N GLY A 62 -24.08 42.46 30.99
CA GLY A 62 -23.59 43.32 29.90
C GLY A 62 -22.10 43.18 29.57
N VAL A 63 -21.35 42.39 30.33
CA VAL A 63 -19.94 42.09 30.09
C VAL A 63 -19.80 41.15 28.89
N THR A 64 -18.87 41.43 27.98
CA THR A 64 -18.58 40.55 26.84
C THR A 64 -18.03 39.21 27.34
N ARG A 65 -18.77 38.13 27.11
CA ARG A 65 -18.35 36.76 27.39
C ARG A 65 -17.46 36.21 26.28
N ARG A 66 -17.83 36.44 25.02
CA ARG A 66 -17.12 35.88 23.86
C ARG A 66 -17.23 36.78 22.64
N LYS A 67 -16.21 36.76 21.79
CA LYS A 67 -16.24 37.31 20.43
C LYS A 67 -16.35 36.16 19.44
N ILE A 68 -17.35 36.20 18.58
CA ILE A 68 -17.64 35.21 17.54
C ILE A 68 -17.17 35.85 16.24
N GLY A 69 -16.09 35.33 15.64
CA GLY A 69 -15.59 35.80 14.35
C GLY A 69 -16.52 35.42 13.19
N PRO A 70 -16.24 35.92 11.97
CA PRO A 70 -16.98 35.54 10.77
C PRO A 70 -17.06 34.03 10.64
N SER A 71 -18.25 33.49 10.37
CA SER A 71 -18.37 32.08 10.00
C SER A 71 -17.77 31.90 8.61
N LEU A 72 -16.90 30.92 8.43
CA LEU A 72 -16.37 30.56 7.12
C LEU A 72 -17.54 30.37 6.14
N THR A 73 -17.45 31.02 4.99
CA THR A 73 -18.42 30.85 3.91
C THR A 73 -18.48 29.37 3.50
N GLU A 74 -19.57 28.93 2.89
CA GLU A 74 -19.69 27.53 2.42
C GLU A 74 -18.53 27.14 1.50
N GLN A 75 -18.07 28.08 0.66
CA GLN A 75 -16.92 27.87 -0.22
C GLN A 75 -15.59 27.76 0.54
N GLU A 76 -15.35 28.60 1.55
CA GLU A 76 -14.15 28.52 2.39
C GLU A 76 -14.13 27.26 3.27
N ARG A 77 -15.29 26.84 3.79
CA ARG A 77 -15.44 25.56 4.51
C ARG A 77 -15.13 24.39 3.59
N ALA A 78 -15.70 24.37 2.38
CA ALA A 78 -15.44 23.33 1.39
C ALA A 78 -13.95 23.30 0.97
N ALA A 79 -13.30 24.46 0.81
CA ALA A 79 -11.88 24.54 0.50
C ALA A 79 -11.00 24.00 1.63
N LEU A 80 -11.30 24.35 2.89
CA LEU A 80 -10.59 23.84 4.07
C LEU A 80 -10.78 22.34 4.25
N GLU A 81 -12.00 21.82 4.06
CA GLU A 81 -12.28 20.39 4.09
C GLU A 81 -11.55 19.64 2.97
N ALA A 82 -11.52 20.19 1.76
CA ALA A 82 -10.77 19.62 0.65
C ALA A 82 -9.26 19.59 0.93
N GLN A 83 -8.71 20.65 1.55
CA GLN A 83 -7.31 20.68 1.96
C GLN A 83 -7.02 19.63 3.04
N ARG A 84 -7.82 19.57 4.10
CA ARG A 84 -7.68 18.57 5.17
C ARG A 84 -7.79 17.14 4.64
N ARG A 85 -8.68 16.90 3.68
CA ARG A 85 -8.81 15.62 3.01
C ARG A 85 -7.53 15.25 2.25
N LYS A 86 -6.96 16.18 1.48
CA LYS A 86 -5.69 15.96 0.77
C LYS A 86 -4.54 15.67 1.73
N GLU A 87 -4.44 16.43 2.83
CA GLU A 87 -3.42 16.21 3.86
C GLU A 87 -3.57 14.85 4.55
N ALA A 88 -4.81 14.43 4.85
CA ALA A 88 -5.09 13.12 5.42
C ALA A 88 -4.78 11.97 4.43
N GLU A 89 -5.12 12.13 3.15
CA GLU A 89 -4.78 11.17 2.09
C GLU A 89 -3.26 11.03 1.92
N GLU A 90 -2.51 12.14 1.97
CA GLU A 90 -1.05 12.17 1.94
C GLU A 90 -0.43 11.46 3.15
N GLN A 91 -0.90 11.77 4.36
CA GLN A 91 -0.43 11.11 5.58
C GLN A 91 -0.73 9.61 5.55
N SER A 92 -1.92 9.23 5.08
CA SER A 92 -2.28 7.82 4.90
C SER A 92 -1.36 7.13 3.89
N ARG A 93 -1.00 7.80 2.78
CA ARG A 93 -0.06 7.25 1.80
C ARG A 93 1.31 6.99 2.41
N ILE A 94 1.87 7.96 3.14
CA ILE A 94 3.18 7.83 3.82
C ILE A 94 3.18 6.68 4.84
N LEU A 95 2.12 6.56 5.64
CA LEU A 95 2.01 5.48 6.62
C LEU A 95 1.93 4.11 5.94
N GLU A 96 1.21 4.01 4.84
CA GLU A 96 1.08 2.75 4.09
C GLU A 96 2.38 2.38 3.36
N GLU A 97 3.10 3.36 2.79
CA GLU A 97 4.44 3.16 2.25
C GLU A 97 5.40 2.63 3.32
N ARG A 98 5.46 3.27 4.50
CA ARG A 98 6.28 2.80 5.63
C ARG A 98 5.91 1.39 6.08
N ARG A 99 4.61 1.05 6.06
CA ARG A 99 4.14 -0.28 6.41
C ARG A 99 4.60 -1.31 5.38
N ARG A 100 4.52 -0.98 4.09
CA ARG A 100 5.00 -1.83 2.99
C ARG A 100 6.50 -2.06 3.07
N ASP A 101 7.28 -1.02 3.32
CA ASP A 101 8.74 -1.11 3.46
C ASP A 101 9.15 -2.01 4.63
N ARG A 102 8.50 -1.86 5.78
CA ARG A 102 8.72 -2.75 6.94
C ARG A 102 8.38 -4.20 6.62
N ALA A 103 7.29 -4.43 5.88
CA ALA A 103 6.92 -5.78 5.46
C ALA A 103 7.93 -6.39 4.48
N LEU A 104 8.45 -5.60 3.54
CA LEU A 104 9.51 -6.02 2.61
C LEU A 104 10.80 -6.39 3.36
N LEU A 105 11.24 -5.56 4.30
CA LEU A 105 12.42 -5.83 5.11
C LEU A 105 12.27 -7.06 6.00
N ALA A 106 11.07 -7.29 6.56
CA ALA A 106 10.79 -8.47 7.36
C ALA A 106 10.82 -9.75 6.52
N ARG A 107 10.35 -9.70 5.26
CA ARG A 107 10.39 -10.83 4.33
C ARG A 107 11.80 -11.06 3.78
N TYR A 108 12.53 -9.99 3.51
CA TYR A 108 13.86 -10.01 2.89
C TYR A 108 14.87 -9.25 3.76
N PRO A 109 15.41 -9.90 4.81
CA PRO A 109 16.39 -9.27 5.69
C PRO A 109 17.75 -9.05 5.01
N ASN A 110 18.04 -9.76 3.91
CA ASN A 110 19.27 -9.63 3.14
C ASN A 110 19.07 -10.07 1.69
N GLN A 111 20.07 -9.80 0.84
CA GLN A 111 20.02 -10.16 -0.57
C GLN A 111 19.86 -11.68 -0.81
N ALA A 112 20.50 -12.53 0.01
CA ALA A 112 20.41 -13.98 -0.17
C ALA A 112 18.97 -14.51 -0.01
N ALA A 113 18.20 -13.95 0.92
CA ALA A 113 16.79 -14.30 1.11
C ALA A 113 15.94 -13.91 -0.12
N HIS A 114 16.19 -12.74 -0.69
CA HIS A 114 15.52 -12.29 -1.92
C HIS A 114 15.90 -13.14 -3.13
N ASP A 115 17.19 -13.44 -3.30
CA ASP A 115 17.70 -14.26 -4.42
C ASP A 115 17.19 -15.71 -4.35
N ALA A 116 17.03 -16.26 -3.15
CA ALA A 116 16.42 -17.58 -2.95
C ALA A 116 14.96 -17.62 -3.41
N GLU A 117 14.15 -16.62 -3.05
CA GLU A 117 12.76 -16.51 -3.51
C GLU A 117 12.69 -16.33 -5.04
N ARG A 118 13.58 -15.50 -5.60
CA ARG A 118 13.70 -15.32 -7.06
C ARG A 118 13.96 -16.66 -7.73
N ALA A 119 14.91 -17.44 -7.23
CA ALA A 119 15.22 -18.76 -7.77
C ALA A 119 14.02 -19.70 -7.70
N GLN A 120 13.30 -19.75 -6.57
CA GLN A 120 12.10 -20.58 -6.42
C GLN A 120 10.97 -20.18 -7.40
N ALA A 121 10.75 -18.89 -7.60
CA ALA A 121 9.76 -18.38 -8.56
C ALA A 121 10.15 -18.76 -10.01
N LEU A 122 11.43 -18.65 -10.35
CA LEU A 122 11.94 -19.02 -11.68
C LEU A 122 11.90 -20.53 -11.93
N THR A 123 12.16 -21.36 -10.92
CA THR A 123 12.12 -22.83 -11.02
C THR A 123 10.76 -23.30 -11.54
N GLN A 124 9.65 -22.81 -10.98
CA GLN A 124 8.30 -23.20 -11.40
C GLN A 124 8.05 -22.91 -12.90
N VAL A 125 8.46 -21.74 -13.38
CA VAL A 125 8.30 -21.39 -14.81
C VAL A 125 9.22 -22.22 -15.69
N ASN A 126 10.47 -22.42 -15.27
CA ASN A 126 11.44 -23.22 -16.02
C ASN A 126 11.00 -24.69 -16.14
N GLU A 127 10.41 -25.28 -15.10
CA GLU A 127 9.85 -26.64 -15.15
C GLU A 127 8.74 -26.77 -16.20
N VAL A 128 7.82 -25.80 -16.23
CA VAL A 128 6.75 -25.76 -17.24
C VAL A 128 7.30 -25.62 -18.66
N ILE A 129 8.31 -24.75 -18.85
CA ILE A 129 9.00 -24.61 -20.14
C ILE A 129 9.68 -25.92 -20.55
N ALA A 130 10.37 -26.59 -19.61
CA ALA A 130 11.08 -27.83 -19.87
C ALA A 130 10.13 -28.97 -20.30
N ILE A 131 8.93 -29.02 -19.73
CA ILE A 131 7.87 -29.96 -20.13
C ILE A 131 7.41 -29.66 -21.57
N ALA A 132 7.09 -28.41 -21.89
CA ALA A 132 6.68 -28.03 -23.24
C ALA A 132 7.77 -28.28 -24.29
N GLN A 133 9.04 -28.02 -23.95
CA GLN A 133 10.18 -28.33 -24.79
C GLN A 133 10.34 -29.84 -25.01
N ARG A 134 10.05 -30.67 -24.01
CA ARG A 134 10.05 -32.14 -24.17
C ARG A 134 8.97 -32.57 -25.16
N ARG A 135 7.76 -32.05 -25.01
CA ARG A 135 6.66 -32.32 -25.96
C ARG A 135 7.00 -31.87 -27.38
N LEU A 136 7.64 -30.71 -27.54
CA LEU A 136 8.10 -30.24 -28.85
C LEU A 136 9.12 -31.20 -29.48
N ARG A 137 10.05 -31.76 -28.70
CA ARG A 137 11.01 -32.76 -29.19
C ARG A 137 10.36 -34.08 -29.59
N GLU A 138 9.30 -34.49 -28.90
CA GLU A 138 8.50 -35.67 -29.28
C GLU A 138 7.78 -35.42 -30.61
N LEU A 139 7.10 -34.28 -30.74
CA LEU A 139 6.42 -33.87 -31.97
C LEU A 139 7.38 -33.78 -33.16
N GLN A 140 8.61 -33.30 -32.95
CA GLN A 140 9.65 -33.29 -33.97
C GLN A 140 10.09 -34.69 -34.41
N GLN A 141 10.07 -35.67 -33.52
CA GLN A 141 10.38 -37.06 -33.87
C GLN A 141 9.23 -37.69 -34.66
N GLU A 142 7.99 -37.46 -34.22
CA GLU A 142 6.78 -37.87 -34.97
C GLU A 142 6.78 -37.25 -36.37
N ARG A 143 7.13 -35.96 -36.48
CA ARG A 143 7.24 -35.26 -37.75
C ARG A 143 8.21 -35.94 -38.70
N LYS A 144 9.41 -36.30 -38.22
CA LYS A 144 10.42 -37.00 -39.02
C LYS A 144 9.92 -38.36 -39.53
N ALA A 145 9.13 -39.08 -38.74
CA ALA A 145 8.52 -40.33 -39.18
C ALA A 145 7.48 -40.10 -40.30
N LEU A 146 6.61 -39.11 -40.12
CA LEU A 146 5.62 -38.73 -41.15
C LEU A 146 6.29 -38.22 -42.43
N ASP A 147 7.40 -37.48 -42.31
CA ASP A 147 8.16 -36.99 -43.46
C ASP A 147 8.76 -38.16 -44.26
N ARG A 148 9.27 -39.21 -43.60
CA ARG A 148 9.76 -40.44 -44.27
C ARG A 148 8.64 -41.13 -45.07
N GLU A 149 7.44 -41.22 -44.52
CA GLU A 149 6.29 -41.76 -45.27
C GLU A 149 5.89 -40.86 -46.45
N MET A 150 6.05 -39.54 -46.30
CA MET A 150 5.80 -38.57 -47.36
C MET A 150 6.86 -38.64 -48.48
N GLU A 151 8.06 -39.19 -48.22
CA GLU A 151 9.09 -39.34 -49.25
C GLU A 151 8.62 -40.13 -50.47
N PHE A 152 7.77 -41.15 -50.24
CA PHE A 152 7.16 -41.94 -51.31
C PHE A 152 6.26 -41.11 -52.24
N TYR A 153 5.72 -40.00 -51.75
CA TYR A 153 4.81 -39.11 -52.47
C TYR A 153 5.47 -37.78 -52.88
N GLN A 154 6.79 -37.59 -52.73
CA GLN A 154 7.47 -36.33 -53.03
C GLN A 154 7.21 -35.78 -54.44
N LYS A 155 7.12 -36.66 -55.44
CA LYS A 155 6.86 -36.26 -56.84
C LYS A 155 5.45 -35.71 -57.04
N ASP A 156 4.49 -36.17 -56.24
CA ASP A 156 3.09 -35.78 -56.32
C ASP A 156 2.42 -35.89 -54.93
N PRO A 157 2.57 -34.87 -54.06
CA PRO A 157 2.05 -34.90 -52.69
C PRO A 157 0.53 -35.02 -52.62
N SER A 158 -0.19 -34.74 -53.72
CA SER A 158 -1.65 -34.87 -53.78
C SER A 158 -2.12 -36.33 -53.72
N LYS A 159 -1.26 -37.26 -54.14
CA LYS A 159 -1.50 -38.71 -54.09
C LYS A 159 -1.26 -39.32 -52.71
N ALA A 160 -0.69 -38.56 -51.77
CA ALA A 160 -0.52 -39.01 -50.40
C ALA A 160 -1.89 -39.30 -49.74
N PRO A 161 -2.02 -40.40 -48.99
CA PRO A 161 -3.24 -40.73 -48.27
C PRO A 161 -3.75 -39.55 -47.44
N ALA A 162 -5.07 -39.31 -47.46
CA ALA A 162 -5.67 -38.19 -46.72
C ALA A 162 -5.32 -38.23 -45.22
N LYS A 163 -5.19 -39.44 -44.65
CA LYS A 163 -4.75 -39.66 -43.27
C LYS A 163 -3.34 -39.10 -43.02
N LEU A 164 -2.37 -39.40 -43.89
CA LEU A 164 -0.98 -38.94 -43.75
C LEU A 164 -0.90 -37.40 -43.82
N ARG A 165 -1.60 -36.80 -44.79
CA ARG A 165 -1.68 -35.33 -44.91
C ARG A 165 -2.29 -34.68 -43.67
N ARG A 166 -3.34 -35.28 -43.12
CA ARG A 166 -4.00 -34.82 -41.89
C ARG A 166 -3.07 -34.92 -40.66
N GLN A 167 -2.39 -36.05 -40.47
CA GLN A 167 -1.44 -36.24 -39.36
C GLN A 167 -0.30 -35.22 -39.41
N ILE A 168 0.19 -34.90 -40.61
CA ILE A 168 1.19 -33.84 -40.83
C ILE A 168 0.67 -32.47 -40.39
N ALA A 169 -0.56 -32.12 -40.79
CA ALA A 169 -1.17 -30.84 -40.42
C ALA A 169 -1.41 -30.75 -38.91
N GLU A 170 -1.97 -31.81 -38.31
CA GLU A 170 -2.21 -31.87 -36.85
C GLU A 170 -0.89 -31.75 -36.06
N ASN A 171 0.17 -32.45 -36.47
CA ASN A 171 1.49 -32.33 -35.85
C ASN A 171 2.07 -30.91 -35.98
N GLN A 172 1.91 -30.25 -37.14
CA GLN A 172 2.35 -28.86 -37.34
C GLN A 172 1.59 -27.89 -36.43
N ASP A 173 0.27 -28.06 -36.31
CA ASP A 173 -0.57 -27.24 -35.43
C ASP A 173 -0.19 -27.44 -33.95
N GLU A 174 0.04 -28.69 -33.53
CA GLU A 174 0.53 -29.00 -32.18
C GLU A 174 1.91 -28.38 -31.91
N MET A 175 2.84 -28.47 -32.84
CA MET A 175 4.17 -27.84 -32.72
C MET A 175 4.05 -26.32 -32.60
N ALA A 176 3.22 -25.69 -33.43
CA ALA A 176 2.98 -24.25 -33.38
C ALA A 176 2.35 -23.82 -32.04
N ALA A 177 1.43 -24.62 -31.50
CA ALA A 177 0.85 -24.38 -30.18
C ALA A 177 1.89 -24.48 -29.06
N GLN A 178 2.76 -25.50 -29.08
CA GLN A 178 3.85 -25.63 -28.09
C GLN A 178 4.84 -24.46 -28.16
N LEU A 179 5.20 -24.01 -29.38
CA LEU A 179 6.10 -22.87 -29.55
C LEU A 179 5.52 -21.56 -29.00
N ARG A 180 4.24 -21.29 -29.26
CA ARG A 180 3.55 -20.12 -28.69
C ARG A 180 3.51 -20.20 -27.16
N PHE A 181 3.14 -21.36 -26.62
CA PHE A 181 3.13 -21.59 -25.18
C PHE A 181 4.50 -21.35 -24.53
N ILE A 182 5.58 -21.85 -25.13
CA ILE A 182 6.94 -21.59 -24.65
C ILE A 182 7.26 -20.09 -24.68
N ALA A 183 6.92 -19.39 -25.76
CA ALA A 183 7.15 -17.96 -25.88
C ALA A 183 6.43 -17.15 -24.78
N ASP A 184 5.17 -17.49 -24.48
CA ASP A 184 4.39 -16.86 -23.41
C ASP A 184 5.02 -17.09 -22.03
N ARG A 185 5.54 -18.30 -21.77
CA ARG A 185 6.22 -18.63 -20.51
C ARG A 185 7.59 -17.96 -20.39
N GLU A 186 8.33 -17.82 -21.48
CA GLU A 186 9.57 -17.04 -21.51
C GLU A 186 9.32 -15.55 -21.27
N GLU A 187 8.20 -15.00 -21.74
CA GLU A 187 7.80 -13.64 -21.38
C GLU A 187 7.46 -13.51 -19.90
N GLU A 188 6.73 -14.48 -19.33
CA GLU A 188 6.46 -14.51 -17.90
C GLU A 188 7.75 -14.56 -17.08
N LYS A 189 8.71 -15.40 -17.49
CA LYS A 189 10.04 -15.45 -16.88
C LYS A 189 10.72 -14.08 -16.90
N ARG A 190 10.67 -13.35 -18.02
CA ARG A 190 11.21 -11.97 -18.11
C ARG A 190 10.47 -11.01 -17.17
N ARG A 191 9.14 -11.09 -17.07
CA ARG A 191 8.35 -10.27 -16.14
C ARG A 191 8.72 -10.55 -14.68
N ILE A 192 8.93 -11.81 -14.32
CA ILE A 192 9.43 -12.21 -13.00
C ILE A 192 10.80 -11.57 -12.74
N HIS A 193 11.75 -11.69 -13.67
CA HIS A 193 13.06 -11.06 -13.52
C HIS A 193 12.95 -9.55 -13.28
N GLN A 194 12.20 -8.83 -14.11
CA GLN A 194 12.01 -7.38 -13.98
C GLN A 194 11.40 -6.98 -12.64
N ARG A 195 10.38 -7.71 -12.17
CA ARG A 195 9.75 -7.46 -10.87
C ARG A 195 10.75 -7.60 -9.72
N PHE A 196 11.51 -8.70 -9.71
CA PHE A 196 12.53 -8.94 -8.68
C PHE A 196 13.70 -7.94 -8.78
N ASP A 197 14.08 -7.49 -9.97
CA ASP A 197 15.14 -6.48 -10.12
C ASP A 197 14.69 -5.11 -9.61
N ALA A 198 13.42 -4.72 -9.86
CA ALA A 198 12.83 -3.50 -9.33
C ALA A 198 12.68 -3.56 -7.79
N GLU A 199 12.23 -4.70 -7.25
CA GLU A 199 12.12 -4.91 -5.81
C GLU A 199 13.50 -4.88 -5.12
N LEU A 200 14.51 -5.50 -5.73
CA LEU A 200 15.88 -5.48 -5.24
C LEU A 200 16.46 -4.06 -5.20
N ALA A 201 16.15 -3.23 -6.20
CA ALA A 201 16.61 -1.84 -6.22
C ALA A 201 16.06 -1.05 -5.01
N HIS A 202 14.79 -1.25 -4.67
CA HIS A 202 14.16 -0.65 -3.49
C HIS A 202 14.73 -1.22 -2.18
N LEU A 203 14.85 -2.55 -2.08
CA LEU A 203 15.41 -3.23 -0.91
C LEU A 203 16.85 -2.78 -0.59
N ARG A 204 17.69 -2.57 -1.61
CA ARG A 204 19.05 -2.06 -1.43
C ARG A 204 19.06 -0.70 -0.72
N GLN A 205 18.20 0.22 -1.14
CA GLN A 205 18.05 1.52 -0.48
C GLN A 205 17.59 1.36 0.97
N LEU A 206 16.65 0.46 1.24
CA LEU A 206 16.15 0.20 2.58
C LEU A 206 17.21 -0.45 3.50
N TRP A 207 18.04 -1.38 3.00
CA TRP A 207 19.14 -1.98 3.76
C TRP A 207 20.25 -0.96 4.03
N ASP A 208 20.62 -0.14 3.05
CA ASP A 208 21.62 0.92 3.21
C ASP A 208 21.18 1.94 4.26
N SER A 209 19.90 2.32 4.28
CA SER A 209 19.33 3.24 5.27
C SER A 209 19.31 2.69 6.70
N GLN A 210 19.35 1.36 6.88
CA GLN A 210 19.38 0.71 8.18
C GLN A 210 20.79 0.40 8.68
N ARG A 211 21.80 0.53 7.82
CA ARG A 211 23.18 0.28 8.23
C ARG A 211 23.60 1.39 9.20
N PRO A 212 24.00 1.06 10.44
CA PRO A 212 24.51 2.08 11.35
C PRO A 212 25.71 2.77 10.68
N PRO A 213 25.85 4.11 10.82
CA PRO A 213 27.02 4.79 10.28
C PRO A 213 28.27 4.13 10.85
N PRO A 214 29.35 4.00 10.05
CA PRO A 214 30.59 3.43 10.56
C PRO A 214 30.97 4.17 11.83
N ALA A 215 31.22 3.42 12.90
CA ALA A 215 31.67 3.99 14.17
C ALA A 215 32.89 4.85 13.86
N VAL A 216 32.74 6.17 13.97
CA VAL A 216 33.87 7.09 13.86
C VAL A 216 34.82 6.65 14.97
N ALA A 217 35.97 6.10 14.60
CA ALA A 217 36.98 5.70 15.55
C ALA A 217 37.26 6.91 16.43
N ALA A 218 36.89 6.83 17.71
CA ALA A 218 37.17 7.88 18.67
C ALA A 218 38.69 8.17 18.61
N PRO A 219 39.12 9.44 18.57
CA PRO A 219 40.54 9.74 18.55
C PRO A 219 41.17 9.08 19.78
N ALA A 220 42.25 8.32 19.54
CA ALA A 220 42.99 7.63 20.57
C ALA A 220 43.32 8.61 21.71
N GLN A 221 42.73 8.38 22.88
CA GLN A 221 43.04 9.16 24.07
C GLN A 221 44.49 8.82 24.44
N THR A 222 45.39 9.79 24.26
CA THR A 222 46.78 9.70 24.69
C THR A 222 46.80 9.49 26.21
N PRO A 223 47.36 8.40 26.75
CA PRO A 223 47.42 8.21 28.19
C PRO A 223 48.34 9.30 28.80
N LEU A 224 47.84 9.97 29.83
CA LEU A 224 48.59 11.00 30.57
C LEU A 224 49.87 10.40 31.18
N PRO A 225 51.01 11.12 31.15
CA PRO A 225 52.24 10.64 31.76
C PRO A 225 52.10 10.61 33.29
N VAL A 226 52.30 9.43 33.86
CA VAL A 226 52.44 9.23 35.31
C VAL A 226 53.77 9.84 35.75
N ASN A 227 53.73 10.96 36.46
CA ASN A 227 54.93 11.56 37.06
C ASN A 227 55.47 10.65 38.17
N GLY A 228 56.61 10.00 37.93
CA GLY A 228 57.39 9.30 38.96
C GLY A 228 58.19 10.29 39.82
N PRO A 229 58.46 9.97 41.10
CA PRO A 229 59.15 10.88 42.02
C PRO A 229 60.64 11.05 41.67
N PRO A 230 61.25 12.20 42.01
CA PRO A 230 62.64 12.48 41.65
C PRO A 230 63.62 11.62 42.46
N ALA A 231 64.56 10.98 41.76
CA ALA A 231 65.66 10.25 42.35
C ALA A 231 66.66 11.21 43.02
N THR A 232 66.92 11.00 44.31
CA THR A 232 68.00 11.65 45.06
C THR A 232 69.35 11.05 44.65
N LEU A 233 70.25 11.88 44.13
CA LEU A 233 71.66 11.57 43.90
C LEU A 233 72.41 11.45 45.23
N ARG A 234 73.10 10.33 45.43
CA ARG A 234 74.15 10.15 46.44
C ARG A 234 75.29 9.32 45.85
#